data_AF-A0A3P1WWR7-F1
#
_entry.id   AF-A0A3P1WWR7-F1
#
_cell.length_a   1.000
_cell.length_b   1.000
_cell.length_c   1.000
_cell.angle_alpha   90.00
_cell.angle_beta   90.00
_cell.angle_gamma   90.00
#
_symmetry.space_group_name_H-M   'P 1'
#
loop_
_entity.id
_entity.type
_entity.pdbx_description
1 polymer ?
#
loop_
_entity_poly.entity_id
_entity_poly.type
_entity_poly.pdbx_seq_one_letter_code
_entity_poly.pdbx_strand_id
1 'polypeptide(L)'
;SSGIIALKEKYQLAINALTPLLPPDIRLHILPDVYPAGDEVLTIWMATGRRVPPAALPVSVGVVVNNVQTVLNIARAVEQQYPVTHRTLTVNGAVAKPITVTVPIGMSLREVLALAGGATV
;
A
#
# COMPACT_ATOMS: atom_id res chain seq x y z
N SER A 1 22.84 -0.53 -2.49
CA SER A 1 21.56 -1.12 -2.01
C SER A 1 20.63 -1.27 -3.18
N SER A 2 19.69 -2.21 -3.17
CA SER A 2 18.68 -2.37 -4.24
C SER A 2 17.27 -2.27 -3.67
N GLY A 3 16.35 -1.67 -4.42
CA GLY A 3 14.95 -1.52 -4.07
C GLY A 3 14.02 -2.38 -4.93
N ILE A 4 12.87 -2.74 -4.37
CA ILE A 4 11.87 -3.56 -5.07
C ILE A 4 10.49 -2.95 -4.85
N ILE A 5 9.79 -2.68 -5.95
CA ILE A 5 8.37 -2.31 -5.92
C ILE A 5 7.57 -3.53 -6.34
N ALA A 6 6.86 -4.14 -5.39
CA ALA A 6 6.02 -5.30 -5.66
C ALA A 6 4.59 -4.86 -6.07
N LEU A 7 4.12 -5.33 -7.22
CA LEU A 7 2.79 -5.03 -7.75
C LEU A 7 2.10 -6.32 -8.15
N LYS A 8 0.78 -6.42 -7.92
CA LYS A 8 0.00 -7.51 -8.50
C LYS A 8 -0.13 -7.32 -10.01
N GLU A 9 -0.12 -8.42 -10.75
CA GLU A 9 -0.24 -8.45 -12.21
C GLU A 9 -1.42 -7.65 -12.75
N LYS A 10 -2.57 -7.67 -12.06
CA LYS A 10 -3.77 -6.92 -12.49
C LYS A 10 -3.60 -5.39 -12.53
N TYR A 11 -2.60 -4.82 -11.87
CA TYR A 11 -2.42 -3.36 -11.79
C TYR A 11 -1.63 -2.81 -12.98
N GLN A 12 -2.08 -3.13 -14.19
CA GLN A 12 -1.29 -2.86 -15.39
C GLN A 12 -1.10 -1.37 -15.68
N LEU A 13 -2.07 -0.54 -15.29
CA LEU A 13 -1.93 0.92 -15.35
C LEU A 13 -0.75 1.41 -14.48
N ALA A 14 -0.60 0.88 -13.26
CA ALA A 14 0.49 1.25 -12.37
C ALA A 14 1.84 0.73 -12.88
N ILE A 15 1.88 -0.51 -13.37
CA ILE A 15 3.08 -1.12 -13.97
C ILE A 15 3.58 -0.27 -15.13
N ASN A 16 2.70 0.07 -16.07
CA ASN A 16 3.04 0.88 -17.23
C ASN A 16 3.50 2.29 -16.85
N ALA A 17 2.87 2.91 -15.85
CA ALA A 17 3.22 4.25 -15.38
C ALA A 17 4.59 4.28 -14.66
N LEU A 18 4.90 3.25 -13.88
CA LEU A 18 6.12 3.20 -13.07
C LEU A 18 7.34 2.74 -13.85
N THR A 19 7.17 1.81 -14.80
CA THR A 19 8.26 1.22 -15.59
C THR A 19 9.25 2.26 -16.18
N PRO A 20 8.80 3.34 -16.85
CA PRO A 20 9.72 4.32 -17.44
C PRO A 20 10.39 5.24 -16.40
N LEU A 21 9.97 5.21 -15.13
CA LEU A 21 10.45 6.09 -14.06
C LEU A 21 11.39 5.37 -13.07
N LEU A 22 11.72 4.10 -13.31
CA LEU A 22 12.56 3.32 -12.40
C LEU A 22 14.02 3.77 -12.45
N PRO A 23 14.63 4.13 -11.30
CA PRO A 23 16.07 4.34 -11.23
C PRO A 23 16.84 3.01 -11.35
N PRO A 24 18.15 3.04 -11.65
CA PRO A 24 18.94 1.83 -11.92
C PRO A 24 18.97 0.78 -10.79
N ASP A 25 18.76 1.21 -9.54
CA ASP A 25 18.82 0.37 -8.35
C ASP A 25 17.46 -0.14 -7.87
N ILE A 26 16.36 0.24 -8.54
CA ILE A 26 15.00 -0.19 -8.22
C ILE A 26 14.41 -0.98 -9.39
N ARG A 27 13.74 -2.08 -9.08
CA ARG A 27 13.01 -2.89 -10.07
C ARG A 27 11.58 -3.18 -9.63
N LEU A 28 10.71 -3.46 -10.60
CA LEU A 28 9.40 -4.04 -10.33
C LEU A 28 9.52 -5.53 -10.06
N HIS A 29 8.65 -6.04 -9.19
CA HIS A 29 8.41 -7.47 -9.04
C HIS A 29 6.91 -7.73 -9.17
N ILE A 30 6.52 -8.43 -10.23
CA ILE A 30 5.10 -8.69 -10.51
C ILE A 30 4.67 -9.96 -9.79
N LEU A 31 3.75 -9.79 -8.86
CA LEU A 31 3.17 -10.86 -8.07
C LEU A 31 1.96 -11.45 -8.77
N PRO A 32 1.78 -12.79 -8.72
CA PRO A 32 0.56 -13.42 -9.21
C PRO A 32 -0.65 -12.91 -8.42
N ASP A 33 -1.81 -12.77 -9.05
CA ASP A 33 -3.06 -12.37 -8.37
C ASP A 33 -3.72 -13.55 -7.64
N VAL A 34 -2.96 -14.21 -6.78
CA VAL A 34 -3.43 -15.31 -5.93
C VAL A 34 -3.32 -14.91 -4.46
N TYR A 35 -4.29 -15.26 -3.63
CA TYR A 35 -4.16 -15.08 -2.19
C TYR A 35 -3.41 -16.28 -1.58
N PRO A 36 -2.43 -16.09 -0.67
CA PRO A 36 -2.04 -14.86 0.02
C PRO A 36 -0.76 -14.18 -0.52
N ALA A 37 -0.63 -13.94 -1.84
CA ALA A 37 0.55 -13.28 -2.44
C ALA A 37 0.90 -11.89 -1.87
N GLY A 38 -0.02 -11.23 -1.16
CA GLY A 38 0.21 -9.94 -0.49
C GLY A 38 0.61 -10.02 0.98
N ASP A 39 0.77 -11.21 1.54
CA ASP A 39 1.38 -11.38 2.87
C ASP A 39 2.85 -10.92 2.79
N GLU A 40 3.30 -10.18 3.80
CA GLU A 40 4.65 -9.63 3.88
C GLU A 40 5.71 -10.73 3.74
N VAL A 41 5.52 -11.86 4.42
CA VAL A 41 6.48 -12.98 4.38
C VAL A 41 6.55 -13.60 2.99
N LEU A 42 5.39 -13.78 2.34
CA LEU A 42 5.33 -14.37 1.00
C LEU A 42 5.87 -13.40 -0.06
N THR A 43 5.59 -12.10 0.09
CA THR A 43 6.13 -11.04 -0.77
C THR A 43 7.66 -11.01 -0.72
N ILE A 44 8.25 -11.08 0.49
CA ILE A 44 9.70 -11.14 0.66
C ILE A 44 10.27 -12.37 -0.05
N TRP A 45 9.67 -13.55 0.16
CA TRP A 45 10.15 -14.78 -0.45
C TRP A 45 10.07 -14.74 -1.98
N MET A 46 8.93 -14.34 -2.57
CA MET A 46 8.77 -14.26 -4.02
C MET A 46 9.71 -13.21 -4.63
N ALA A 47 9.87 -12.06 -3.98
CA ALA A 47 10.63 -10.93 -4.52
C ALA A 47 12.15 -11.04 -4.32
N THR A 48 12.60 -11.74 -3.27
CA THR A 48 14.02 -11.76 -2.86
C THR A 48 14.61 -13.16 -2.73
N GLY A 49 13.79 -14.21 -2.72
CA GLY A 49 14.19 -15.58 -2.40
C GLY A 49 14.44 -15.84 -0.90
N ARG A 50 14.40 -14.82 -0.04
CA ARG A 50 14.67 -14.94 1.39
C ARG A 50 13.45 -15.46 2.15
N ARG A 51 13.66 -16.37 3.10
CA ARG A 51 12.60 -16.91 3.94
C ARG A 51 12.69 -16.31 5.33
N VAL A 52 11.63 -15.64 5.76
CA VAL A 52 11.51 -15.17 7.15
C VAL A 52 11.17 -16.37 8.03
N PRO A 53 11.99 -16.70 9.05
CA PRO A 53 11.66 -17.77 9.98
C PRO A 53 10.33 -17.50 10.73
N PRO A 54 9.61 -18.55 11.16
CA PRO A 54 8.42 -18.37 12.00
C PRO A 54 8.72 -17.49 13.22
N ALA A 55 7.83 -16.56 13.53
CA ALA A 55 7.95 -15.58 14.62
C ALA A 55 9.14 -14.61 14.53
N ALA A 56 9.92 -14.61 13.43
CA ALA A 56 10.96 -13.61 13.19
C ALA A 56 10.43 -12.42 12.38
N LEU A 57 11.11 -11.28 12.51
CA LEU A 57 10.82 -10.08 11.74
C LEU A 57 11.60 -10.04 10.41
N PRO A 58 11.08 -9.45 9.33
CA PRO A 58 11.78 -9.27 8.05
C PRO A 58 13.20 -8.70 8.14
N VAL A 59 13.45 -7.83 9.13
CA VAL A 59 14.76 -7.25 9.36
C VAL A 59 15.83 -8.30 9.70
N SER A 60 15.44 -9.46 10.26
CA SER A 60 16.37 -10.57 10.55
C SER A 60 16.95 -11.19 9.29
N VAL A 61 16.26 -11.05 8.14
CA VAL A 61 16.75 -11.46 6.82
C VAL A 61 17.21 -10.25 5.99
N GLY A 62 17.45 -9.10 6.61
CA GLY A 62 17.96 -7.90 5.96
C GLY A 62 17.00 -7.28 4.95
N VAL A 63 15.70 -7.37 5.20
CA VAL A 63 14.65 -6.76 4.37
C VAL A 63 13.76 -5.86 5.21
N VAL A 64 13.39 -4.71 4.64
CA VAL A 64 12.36 -3.82 5.20
C VAL A 64 11.27 -3.70 4.16
N VAL A 65 10.03 -3.97 4.55
CA VAL A 65 8.86 -3.82 3.68
C VAL A 65 8.08 -2.60 4.14
N ASN A 66 7.75 -1.72 3.21
CA ASN A 66 6.94 -0.54 3.49
C ASN A 66 5.74 -0.53 2.55
N ASN A 67 4.57 -0.17 3.10
CA ASN A 67 3.38 0.08 2.29
C ASN A 67 3.60 1.34 1.42
N VAL A 68 3.06 1.34 0.20
CA VAL A 68 3.16 2.46 -0.75
C VAL A 68 2.68 3.79 -0.14
N GLN A 69 1.59 3.78 0.62
CA GLN A 69 1.07 4.99 1.28
C GLN A 69 2.06 5.54 2.31
N THR A 70 2.82 4.67 2.98
CA THR A 70 3.83 5.09 3.96
C THR A 70 4.97 5.82 3.25
N VAL A 71 5.50 5.25 2.17
CA VAL A 71 6.56 5.88 1.36
C VAL A 71 6.09 7.22 0.77
N LEU A 72 4.84 7.27 0.26
CA LEU A 72 4.25 8.52 -0.24
C LEU A 72 4.13 9.59 0.85
N ASN A 73 3.72 9.20 2.05
CA ASN A 73 3.62 10.13 3.18
C ASN A 73 4.99 10.64 3.63
N ILE A 74 6.02 9.80 3.60
CA ILE A 74 7.41 10.21 3.87
C ILE A 74 7.86 11.24 2.82
N ALA A 75 7.66 10.96 1.53
CA ALA A 75 8.02 11.89 0.46
C ALA A 75 7.33 13.25 0.64
N ARG A 76 6.02 13.26 0.91
CA ARG A 76 5.26 14.49 1.21
C ARG A 76 5.79 15.24 2.44
N ALA A 77 6.09 14.53 3.52
CA ALA A 77 6.61 15.15 4.73
C ALA A 77 7.99 15.79 4.50
N VAL A 78 8.88 15.12 3.75
CA VAL A 78 10.25 15.60 3.50
C VAL A 78 10.26 16.71 2.44
N GLU A 79 9.66 16.45 1.28
CA GLU A 79 9.77 17.33 0.10
C GLU A 79 8.80 18.51 0.18
N GLN A 80 7.62 18.32 0.78
CA GLN A 80 6.54 19.30 0.76
C GLN A 80 6.24 19.88 2.15
N GLN A 81 6.99 19.46 3.18
CA GLN A 81 6.74 19.82 4.58
C GLN A 81 5.27 19.57 4.99
N TYR A 82 4.67 18.54 4.39
CA TYR A 82 3.26 18.21 4.58
C TYR A 82 3.13 17.06 5.59
N PRO A 83 2.71 17.34 6.84
CA PRO A 83 2.56 16.30 7.85
C PRO A 83 1.37 15.39 7.53
N VAL A 84 1.42 14.17 8.07
CA VAL A 84 0.34 13.19 7.90
C VAL A 84 -0.88 13.60 8.73
N THR A 85 -1.73 14.42 8.13
CA THR A 85 -2.96 14.96 8.74
C THR A 85 -4.22 14.33 8.16
N HIS A 86 -4.10 13.62 7.04
CA HIS A 86 -5.21 13.02 6.31
C HIS A 86 -4.94 11.55 6.00
N ARG A 87 -6.01 10.77 5.89
CA ARG A 87 -5.97 9.36 5.50
C ARG A 87 -7.03 9.06 4.44
N THR A 88 -6.62 8.32 3.41
CA THR A 88 -7.54 7.76 2.43
C THR A 88 -8.18 6.48 2.99
N LEU A 89 -9.51 6.43 2.92
CA LEU A 89 -10.35 5.33 3.37
C LEU A 89 -11.22 4.86 2.20
N THR A 90 -11.44 3.56 2.10
CA THR A 90 -12.45 2.99 1.20
C THR A 90 -13.63 2.53 2.04
N VAL A 91 -14.79 3.15 1.82
CA VAL A 91 -16.08 2.80 2.43
C VAL A 91 -16.86 1.97 1.41
N ASN A 92 -17.23 0.76 1.80
CA ASN A 92 -17.94 -0.19 0.95
C ASN A 92 -18.88 -1.07 1.81
N GLY A 93 -19.73 -1.87 1.18
CA GLY A 93 -20.73 -2.73 1.85
C GLY A 93 -22.11 -2.10 1.88
N ALA A 94 -22.82 -2.21 3.00
CA ALA A 94 -24.19 -1.71 3.20
C ALA A 94 -24.22 -0.19 3.43
N VAL A 95 -23.77 0.56 2.42
CA VAL A 95 -23.80 2.02 2.37
C VAL A 95 -24.45 2.48 1.07
N ALA A 96 -25.07 3.66 1.08
CA ALA A 96 -25.82 4.14 -0.09
C ALA A 96 -24.93 4.32 -1.33
N LYS A 97 -23.68 4.78 -1.13
CA LYS A 97 -22.70 5.01 -2.19
C LYS A 97 -21.30 4.58 -1.74
N PRO A 98 -20.81 3.39 -2.18
CA PRO A 98 -19.42 3.01 -2.01
C PRO A 98 -18.46 4.07 -2.56
N ILE A 99 -17.46 4.44 -1.78
CA ILE A 99 -16.57 5.57 -2.06
C ILE A 99 -15.17 5.34 -1.48
N THR A 100 -14.15 5.80 -2.21
CA THR A 100 -12.82 6.04 -1.64
C THR A 100 -12.65 7.53 -1.40
N VAL A 101 -12.38 7.93 -0.16
CA VAL A 101 -12.34 9.34 0.28
C VAL A 101 -11.11 9.61 1.14
N THR A 102 -10.53 10.81 1.03
CA THR A 102 -9.43 11.26 1.90
C THR A 102 -9.99 12.24 2.93
N VAL A 103 -9.84 11.91 4.21
CA VAL A 103 -10.42 12.68 5.34
C VAL A 103 -9.36 13.01 6.39
N PRO A 104 -9.57 14.05 7.23
CA PRO A 104 -8.70 14.35 8.36
C PRO A 104 -8.61 13.18 9.35
N ILE A 105 -7.43 12.97 9.90
CA ILE A 105 -7.24 12.04 11.01
C ILE A 105 -7.99 12.60 12.23
N GLY A 106 -8.82 11.76 12.84
CA GLY A 106 -9.69 12.13 13.96
C GLY A 106 -11.15 12.37 13.57
N MET A 107 -11.48 12.45 12.27
CA MET A 107 -12.87 12.45 11.81
C MET A 107 -13.56 11.16 12.25
N SER A 108 -14.79 11.26 12.77
CA SER A 108 -15.51 10.11 13.27
C SER A 108 -15.97 9.19 12.14
N LEU A 109 -16.08 7.88 12.41
CA LEU A 109 -16.63 6.93 11.44
C LEU A 109 -18.06 7.27 11.03
N ARG A 110 -18.84 7.90 11.93
CA ARG A 110 -20.19 8.40 11.63
C ARG A 110 -20.17 9.43 10.49
N GLU A 111 -19.27 10.40 10.56
CA GLU A 111 -19.11 11.43 9.52
C GLU A 111 -18.62 10.81 8.22
N VAL A 112 -17.66 9.88 8.28
CA VAL A 112 -17.17 9.16 7.09
C VAL A 112 -18.29 8.36 6.42
N LEU A 113 -19.16 7.69 7.19
CA LEU A 113 -20.32 6.98 6.66
C LEU A 113 -21.34 7.94 6.03
N ALA A 114 -21.53 9.14 6.59
CA ALA A 114 -22.40 10.15 5.99
C ALA A 114 -21.90 10.59 4.59
N LEU A 115 -20.58 10.68 4.37
CA LEU A 115 -20.00 10.94 3.04
C LEU A 115 -20.32 9.83 2.03
N ALA A 116 -20.55 8.60 2.49
CA ALA A 116 -21.01 7.47 1.69
C ALA A 116 -22.55 7.39 1.57
N GLY A 117 -23.28 8.43 2.01
CA GLY A 117 -24.74 8.47 1.98
C GLY A 117 -25.43 7.75 3.15
N GLY A 118 -24.69 7.34 4.18
CA GLY A 118 -25.20 6.60 5.33
C GLY A 118 -25.28 5.09 5.10
N ALA A 119 -25.56 4.38 6.19
CA ALA A 119 -25.78 2.94 6.16
C ALA A 119 -27.16 2.62 5.55
N THR A 120 -27.27 1.46 4.90
CA THR A 120 -28.53 0.98 4.27
C THR A 120 -29.20 -0.14 5.07
N VAL A 121 -28.81 -0.31 6.33
CA VAL A 121 -29.33 -1.32 7.28
C VAL A 121 -29.80 -0.67 8.56
#